data_AF-A0A8C5DRF0-F1
#
_entry.id   AF-A0A8C5DRF0-F1
#
_cell.length_a   1.000
_cell.length_b   1.000
_cell.length_c   1.000
_cell.angle_alpha   90.00
_cell.angle_beta   90.00
_cell.angle_gamma   90.00
#
_symmetry.space_group_name_H-M   'P 1'
#
loop_
_entity.id
_entity.type
_entity.pdbx_description
1 polymer ?
#
loop_
_entity_poly.entity_id
_entity_poly.type
_entity_poly.pdbx_seq_one_letter_code
_entity_poly.pdbx_strand_id
1 'polypeptide(L)'
;LWQQCAIQITHAIQYVVEFAKRISGFMELCQNDQILLLKSGCLEVVLVRMCRAFNPLNNTVLFEGKYGGMQMFKALGCDDLVSAVFDFAKSLCSLQLTEEEIALFSAAVLISTGQCVSCRFIKIENVKEGGHRRDLGSGLLWLRFLGRSCARISPPP
;
A
#
# COMPACT_ATOMS: atom_id res chain seq x y z
N LEU A 1 21.65 -5.18 11.40
CA LEU A 1 20.26 -4.69 11.52
C LEU A 1 19.87 -3.68 10.45
N TRP A 2 20.48 -2.48 10.36
CA TRP A 2 20.17 -1.51 9.29
C TRP A 2 20.16 -2.12 7.88
N GLN A 3 21.21 -2.87 7.54
CA GLN A 3 21.30 -3.58 6.27
C GLN A 3 20.18 -4.62 6.08
N GLN A 4 19.80 -5.34 7.14
CA GLN A 4 18.71 -6.33 7.07
C GLN A 4 17.36 -5.65 6.83
N CYS A 5 17.09 -4.54 7.53
CA CYS A 5 15.90 -3.73 7.29
C CYS A 5 15.87 -3.21 5.85
N ALA A 6 16.99 -2.70 5.33
CA ALA A 6 17.09 -2.22 3.96
C ALA A 6 16.82 -3.33 2.93
N ILE A 7 17.32 -4.55 3.17
CA ILE A 7 17.07 -5.72 2.30
C ILE A 7 15.57 -6.07 2.31
N GLN A 8 14.95 -6.17 3.49
CA GLN A 8 13.52 -6.49 3.61
C GLN A 8 12.64 -5.42 2.94
N ILE A 9 12.97 -4.14 3.15
CA ILE A 9 12.27 -3.03 2.49
C ILE A 9 12.47 -3.10 0.97
N THR A 10 13.67 -3.42 0.49
CA THR A 10 13.94 -3.55 -0.95
C THR A 10 13.09 -4.65 -1.59
N HIS A 11 12.97 -5.81 -0.93
CA HIS A 11 12.08 -6.87 -1.40
C HIS A 11 10.62 -6.43 -1.40
N ALA A 12 10.16 -5.75 -0.34
CA ALA A 12 8.81 -5.21 -0.28
C ALA A 12 8.53 -4.20 -1.40
N ILE A 13 9.51 -3.33 -1.72
CA ILE A 13 9.42 -2.38 -2.84
C ILE A 13 9.28 -3.12 -4.17
N GLN A 14 10.02 -4.21 -4.40
CA GLN A 14 9.88 -5.01 -5.62
C GLN A 14 8.45 -5.54 -5.77
N TYR A 15 7.83 -6.02 -4.69
CA TYR A 15 6.41 -6.39 -4.70
C TYR A 15 5.49 -5.21 -5.01
N VAL A 16 5.77 -4.02 -4.47
CA VAL A 16 4.98 -2.81 -4.77
C VAL A 16 5.10 -2.42 -6.25
N VAL A 17 6.27 -2.57 -6.86
CA VAL A 17 6.46 -2.32 -8.29
C VAL A 17 5.62 -3.28 -9.13
N GLU A 18 5.63 -4.58 -8.82
CA GLU A 18 4.81 -5.57 -9.52
C GLU A 18 3.31 -5.35 -9.28
N PHE A 19 2.93 -4.90 -8.09
CA PHE A 19 1.56 -4.49 -7.77
C PHE A 19 1.13 -3.28 -8.62
N ALA A 20 1.98 -2.25 -8.72
CA ALA A 20 1.70 -1.02 -9.47
C ALA A 20 1.47 -1.32 -10.95
N LYS A 21 2.27 -2.19 -11.56
CA LYS A 21 2.12 -2.62 -12.97
C LYS A 21 0.73 -3.23 -13.27
N ARG A 22 0.05 -3.77 -12.26
CA ARG A 22 -1.29 -4.37 -12.40
C ARG A 22 -2.42 -3.37 -12.18
N ILE A 23 -2.13 -2.15 -11.74
CA ILE A 23 -3.11 -1.08 -11.62
C ILE A 23 -3.46 -0.59 -13.03
N SER A 24 -4.76 -0.56 -13.34
CA SER A 24 -5.25 -0.05 -14.61
C SER A 24 -4.77 1.40 -14.86
N GLY A 25 -4.29 1.67 -16.08
CA GLY A 25 -3.71 2.96 -16.46
C GLY A 25 -2.25 3.19 -16.04
N PHE A 26 -1.68 2.40 -15.11
CA PHE A 26 -0.30 2.63 -14.66
C PHE A 26 0.74 2.41 -15.78
N MET A 27 0.58 1.32 -16.56
CA MET A 27 1.49 0.99 -17.66
C MET A 27 1.34 1.93 -18.88
N GLU A 28 0.26 2.71 -18.94
CA GLU A 28 -0.01 3.69 -20.00
C GLU A 28 0.65 5.04 -19.72
N LEU A 29 1.08 5.29 -18.47
CA LEU A 29 1.86 6.46 -18.11
C LEU A 29 3.25 6.45 -18.76
N CYS A 30 3.82 7.64 -18.97
CA CYS A 30 5.20 7.73 -19.41
C CYS A 30 6.17 7.21 -18.32
N GLN A 31 7.35 6.75 -18.73
CA GLN A 31 8.33 6.16 -17.81
C GLN A 31 8.70 7.12 -16.65
N ASN A 32 8.81 8.42 -16.93
CA ASN A 32 9.10 9.43 -15.91
C ASN A 32 8.01 9.51 -14.84
N ASP A 33 6.74 9.42 -15.23
CA ASP A 33 5.60 9.46 -14.31
C ASP A 33 5.50 8.17 -13.49
N GLN A 34 5.74 7.01 -14.11
CA GLN A 34 5.80 5.73 -13.40
C GLN A 34 6.89 5.76 -12.32
N ILE A 35 8.09 6.26 -12.65
CA ILE A 35 9.21 6.41 -11.70
C ILE A 35 8.85 7.41 -10.60
N LEU A 36 8.25 8.55 -10.93
CA LEU A 36 7.91 9.57 -9.93
C LEU A 36 6.84 9.09 -8.95
N LEU A 37 5.83 8.37 -9.44
CA LEU A 37 4.81 7.72 -8.60
C LEU A 37 5.43 6.71 -7.64
N LEU A 38 6.25 5.79 -8.16
CA LEU A 38 6.91 4.78 -7.33
C LEU A 38 7.88 5.42 -6.32
N LYS A 39 8.64 6.43 -6.74
CA LYS A 39 9.59 7.12 -5.86
C LYS A 39 8.91 7.88 -4.72
N SER A 40 7.70 8.38 -4.94
CA SER A 40 6.94 9.12 -3.92
C SER A 40 6.10 8.22 -3.02
N GLY A 41 5.47 7.17 -3.56
CA GLY A 41 4.46 6.40 -2.83
C GLY A 41 4.87 4.98 -2.40
N CYS A 42 6.00 4.44 -2.87
CA CYS A 42 6.28 3.02 -2.62
C CYS A 42 6.45 2.69 -1.13
N LEU A 43 7.11 3.56 -0.36
CA LEU A 43 7.29 3.34 1.08
C LEU A 43 5.96 3.44 1.84
N GLU A 44 5.06 4.34 1.44
CA GLU A 44 3.73 4.44 2.04
C GLU A 44 2.94 3.14 1.83
N VAL A 45 2.99 2.58 0.61
CA VAL A 45 2.37 1.28 0.32
C VAL A 45 3.02 0.15 1.12
N VAL A 46 4.34 0.15 1.27
CA VAL A 46 5.05 -0.84 2.12
C VAL A 46 4.55 -0.76 3.56
N LEU A 47 4.40 0.45 4.12
CA LEU A 47 3.87 0.65 5.47
C LEU A 47 2.42 0.17 5.59
N VAL A 48 1.57 0.47 4.61
CA VAL A 48 0.19 -0.04 4.58
C VAL A 48 0.18 -1.57 4.61
N ARG A 49 1.01 -2.23 3.80
CA ARG A 49 1.07 -3.70 3.76
C ARG A 49 1.76 -4.32 4.98
N MET A 50 2.48 -3.54 5.78
CA MET A 50 3.09 -4.02 7.02
C MET A 50 2.05 -4.55 8.02
N CYS A 51 0.81 -4.07 7.99
CA CYS A 51 -0.26 -4.61 8.84
C CYS A 51 -0.49 -6.12 8.67
N ARG A 52 -0.16 -6.67 7.50
CA ARG A 52 -0.25 -8.12 7.22
C ARG A 52 0.84 -8.94 7.89
N ALA A 53 2.00 -8.32 8.13
CA ALA A 53 3.10 -8.92 8.85
C ALA A 53 3.05 -8.60 10.35
N PHE A 54 2.09 -7.79 10.80
CA PHE A 54 1.98 -7.31 12.16
C PHE A 54 0.94 -8.10 12.94
N ASN A 55 1.30 -8.49 14.17
CA ASN A 55 0.41 -9.10 15.12
C ASN A 55 0.03 -8.09 16.21
N PRO A 56 -1.21 -7.59 16.21
CA PRO A 56 -1.66 -6.56 17.16
C PRO A 56 -1.84 -7.08 18.59
N LEU A 57 -1.96 -8.40 18.79
CA LEU A 57 -2.17 -8.99 20.12
C LEU A 57 -0.92 -8.90 21.00
N ASN A 58 0.24 -9.13 20.40
CA ASN A 58 1.53 -9.16 21.09
C ASN A 58 2.45 -7.99 20.70
N ASN A 59 1.98 -7.09 19.82
CA ASN A 59 2.75 -5.94 19.32
C ASN A 59 4.07 -6.37 18.67
N THR A 60 4.00 -7.35 17.77
CA THR A 60 5.17 -7.88 17.05
C THR A 60 4.99 -7.85 15.54
N VAL A 61 6.10 -7.76 14.81
CA VAL A 61 6.13 -7.89 13.35
C VAL A 61 6.93 -9.12 12.96
N LEU A 62 6.50 -9.81 11.90
CA LEU A 62 7.25 -10.87 11.26
C LEU A 62 8.46 -10.27 10.52
N PHE A 63 9.65 -10.54 11.02
CA PHE A 63 10.92 -10.06 10.47
C PHE A 63 11.90 -11.24 10.39
N GLU A 64 12.45 -11.51 9.19
CA GLU A 64 13.37 -12.64 8.94
C GLU A 64 12.81 -14.00 9.43
N GLY A 65 11.51 -14.24 9.28
CA GLY A 65 10.85 -15.48 9.68
C GLY A 65 10.60 -15.62 11.20
N LYS A 66 10.86 -14.57 11.99
CA LYS A 66 10.60 -14.55 13.44
C LYS A 66 9.70 -13.37 13.81
N TYR A 67 8.85 -13.55 14.81
CA TYR A 67 8.08 -12.45 15.37
C TYR A 67 8.94 -11.65 16.35
N GLY A 68 9.10 -10.36 16.08
CA GLY A 68 9.89 -9.43 16.89
C GLY A 68 9.08 -8.22 17.33
N GLY A 69 9.16 -7.88 18.62
CA GLY A 69 8.65 -6.60 19.12
C GLY A 69 9.60 -5.44 18.83
N MET A 70 9.20 -4.23 19.22
CA MET A 70 9.99 -3.00 19.02
C MET A 70 11.44 -3.09 19.51
N GLN A 71 11.70 -3.86 20.58
CA GLN A 71 13.04 -4.06 21.14
C GLN A 71 14.04 -4.69 20.14
N MET A 72 13.56 -5.49 19.17
CA MET A 72 14.40 -6.05 18.11
C MET A 72 15.06 -4.93 17.27
N PHE A 73 14.40 -3.79 17.16
CA PHE A 73 14.81 -2.66 16.32
C PHE A 73 15.62 -1.59 17.07
N LYS A 74 15.85 -1.76 18.37
CA LYS A 74 16.55 -0.77 19.23
C LYS A 74 17.96 -0.42 18.72
N ALA A 75 18.66 -1.38 18.12
CA ALA A 75 20.00 -1.16 17.56
C ALA A 75 20.00 -0.28 16.29
N LEU A 76 18.84 0.10 15.75
CA LEU A 76 18.75 1.09 14.68
C LEU A 76 19.01 2.51 15.20
N GLY A 77 18.76 2.79 16.47
CA GLY A 77 18.90 4.13 17.05
C GLY A 77 17.82 5.12 16.58
N CYS A 78 16.67 4.63 16.13
CA CYS A 78 15.55 5.44 15.63
C CYS A 78 14.25 5.06 16.35
N ASP A 79 14.28 5.06 17.68
CA ASP A 79 13.17 4.55 18.52
C ASP A 79 11.83 5.26 18.23
N ASP A 80 11.84 6.58 18.01
CA ASP A 80 10.63 7.35 17.67
C ASP A 80 10.01 6.90 16.34
N LEU A 81 10.85 6.65 15.33
CA LEU A 81 10.39 6.17 14.02
C LEU A 81 9.81 4.76 14.13
N VAL A 82 10.51 3.87 14.86
CA VAL A 82 10.03 2.50 15.05
C VAL A 82 8.70 2.51 15.82
N SER A 83 8.58 3.33 16.86
CA SER A 83 7.32 3.50 17.60
C SER A 83 6.19 3.96 16.68
N ALA A 84 6.42 5.01 15.89
CA ALA A 84 5.43 5.53 14.96
C ALA A 84 4.98 4.47 13.93
N VAL A 85 5.91 3.65 13.43
CA VAL A 85 5.60 2.55 12.50
C VAL A 85 4.76 1.46 13.16
N PHE A 86 5.08 1.08 14.41
CA PHE A 86 4.29 0.10 15.16
C PHE A 86 2.89 0.62 15.50
N ASP A 87 2.77 1.89 15.91
CA ASP A 87 1.50 2.54 16.20
C ASP A 87 0.63 2.66 14.95
N PHE A 88 1.24 2.99 13.82
CA PHE A 88 0.57 2.99 12.52
C PHE A 88 0.05 1.60 12.15
N ALA A 89 0.90 0.57 12.22
CA ALA A 89 0.52 -0.80 11.90
C ALA A 89 -0.62 -1.29 12.81
N LYS A 90 -0.54 -1.01 14.12
CA LYS A 90 -1.58 -1.34 15.08
C LYS A 90 -2.91 -0.65 14.77
N SER A 91 -2.86 0.64 14.44
CA SER A 91 -4.05 1.42 14.05
C SER A 91 -4.69 0.82 12.79
N LEU A 92 -3.89 0.47 11.79
CA LEU A 92 -4.37 -0.12 10.56
C LEU A 92 -4.96 -1.53 10.76
N CYS A 93 -4.35 -2.36 11.62
CA CYS A 93 -4.91 -3.66 12.00
C CYS A 93 -6.26 -3.55 12.71
N SER A 94 -6.50 -2.46 13.45
CA SER A 94 -7.78 -2.26 14.15
C SER A 94 -8.97 -2.07 13.21
N LEU A 95 -8.72 -1.68 11.95
CA LEU A 95 -9.73 -1.54 10.91
C LEU A 95 -10.21 -2.88 10.34
N GLN A 96 -9.48 -3.98 10.62
CA GLN A 96 -9.82 -5.34 10.15
C GLN A 96 -10.09 -5.43 8.64
N LEU A 97 -9.29 -4.71 7.85
CA LEU A 97 -9.45 -4.66 6.39
C LEU A 97 -9.22 -6.02 5.75
N THR A 98 -10.03 -6.37 4.74
CA THR A 98 -9.80 -7.57 3.92
C THR A 98 -8.62 -7.37 2.96
N GLU A 99 -8.16 -8.46 2.34
CA GLU A 99 -7.08 -8.37 1.33
C GLU A 99 -7.43 -7.46 0.17
N GLU A 100 -8.69 -7.48 -0.25
CA GLU A 100 -9.21 -6.61 -1.30
C GLU A 100 -9.19 -5.15 -0.84
N GLU A 101 -9.66 -4.85 0.38
CA GLU A 101 -9.66 -3.48 0.91
C GLU A 101 -8.24 -2.92 1.09
N ILE A 102 -7.29 -3.75 1.54
CA ILE A 102 -5.87 -3.38 1.63
C ILE A 102 -5.29 -3.11 0.24
N ALA A 103 -5.62 -3.93 -0.76
CA ALA A 103 -5.18 -3.70 -2.14
C ALA A 103 -5.74 -2.38 -2.68
N LEU A 104 -7.00 -2.07 -2.41
CA LEU A 104 -7.65 -0.84 -2.82
C LEU A 104 -7.04 0.39 -2.16
N PHE A 105 -6.84 0.31 -0.85
CA PHE A 105 -6.21 1.37 -0.11
C PHE A 105 -4.77 1.61 -0.59
N SER A 106 -4.01 0.53 -0.85
CA SER A 106 -2.66 0.60 -1.40
C SER A 106 -2.61 1.27 -2.78
N ALA A 107 -3.53 0.94 -3.68
CA ALA A 107 -3.62 1.57 -5.00
C ALA A 107 -3.99 3.06 -4.88
N ALA A 108 -4.95 3.39 -4.01
CA ALA A 108 -5.36 4.77 -3.77
C ALA A 108 -4.23 5.63 -3.21
N VAL A 109 -3.45 5.10 -2.25
CA VAL A 109 -2.25 5.74 -1.70
C VAL A 109 -1.23 5.98 -2.81
N LEU A 110 -0.86 4.93 -3.57
CA LEU A 110 0.16 5.02 -4.61
C LEU A 110 -0.17 6.07 -5.69
N ILE A 111 -1.44 6.17 -6.09
CA ILE A 111 -1.87 7.13 -7.12
C ILE A 111 -2.00 8.54 -6.54
N SER A 112 -2.27 8.68 -5.24
CA SER A 112 -2.49 9.98 -4.59
C SER A 112 -1.21 10.71 -4.19
N THR A 113 -0.10 10.00 -4.02
CA THR A 113 1.21 10.60 -3.65
C THR A 113 1.87 11.34 -4.80
N GLY A 114 1.42 11.12 -6.04
CA GLY A 114 1.93 11.81 -7.22
C GLY A 114 1.39 13.22 -7.36
N GLN A 115 2.24 14.24 -7.16
CA GLN A 115 2.00 15.61 -7.62
C GLN A 115 1.96 15.74 -9.16
N CYS A 116 2.03 14.63 -9.89
CA CYS A 116 2.04 14.62 -11.34
C CYS A 116 0.67 14.99 -11.94
N VAL A 117 0.68 15.95 -12.86
CA VAL A 117 -0.49 16.38 -13.64
C VAL A 117 -1.12 15.26 -14.46
N SER A 118 -0.34 14.27 -14.89
CA SER A 118 -0.83 13.10 -15.65
C SER A 118 -1.58 12.10 -14.76
N CYS A 119 -1.19 11.95 -13.50
CA CYS A 119 -1.91 11.10 -12.53
C CYS A 119 -3.29 11.65 -12.16
N ARG A 120 -3.50 12.98 -12.31
CA ARG A 120 -4.85 13.55 -12.26
C ARG A 120 -5.75 12.99 -13.35
N PHE A 121 -5.24 12.62 -14.53
CA PHE A 121 -6.06 11.99 -15.58
C PHE A 121 -6.50 10.58 -15.17
N ILE A 122 -5.63 9.75 -14.56
CA ILE A 122 -6.07 8.45 -13.99
C ILE A 122 -7.13 8.67 -12.91
N LYS A 123 -6.96 9.67 -12.04
CA LYS A 123 -7.96 10.03 -11.02
C LYS A 123 -9.28 10.49 -11.66
N ILE A 124 -9.22 11.23 -12.78
CA ILE A 124 -10.39 11.76 -13.49
C ILE A 124 -11.07 10.69 -14.35
N GLU A 125 -10.35 9.76 -14.97
CA GLU A 125 -10.91 8.69 -15.80
C GLU A 125 -11.66 7.67 -14.93
N ASN A 126 -11.07 7.28 -13.80
CA ASN A 126 -11.76 6.48 -12.78
C ASN A 126 -12.98 7.20 -12.18
N VAL A 127 -12.98 8.54 -12.10
CA VAL A 127 -14.14 9.34 -11.65
C VAL A 127 -15.19 9.52 -12.75
N LYS A 128 -14.79 9.63 -14.02
CA LYS A 128 -15.70 9.79 -15.17
C LYS A 128 -16.45 8.50 -15.49
N GLU A 129 -15.79 7.34 -15.40
CA GLU A 129 -16.50 6.05 -15.52
C GLU A 129 -17.46 5.80 -14.33
N GLY A 130 -17.12 6.30 -13.14
CA GLY A 130 -18.04 6.35 -11.99
C GLY A 130 -19.18 7.37 -12.10
N GLY A 131 -19.15 8.26 -13.10
CA GLY A 131 -20.11 9.36 -13.29
C GLY A 131 -21.40 8.99 -14.03
N HIS A 132 -21.49 7.81 -14.66
CA HIS A 132 -22.68 7.43 -15.45
C HIS A 132 -23.73 6.62 -14.68
N ARG A 133 -23.61 6.48 -13.36
CA ARG A 133 -24.70 5.95 -12.51
C ARG A 133 -24.72 6.67 -11.17
N ARG A 134 -25.29 7.87 -11.18
CA ARG A 134 -25.69 8.58 -9.96
C ARG A 134 -26.95 7.90 -9.42
N ASP A 135 -26.77 6.96 -8.51
CA ASP A 135 -27.74 6.72 -7.46
C ASP A 135 -26.98 6.65 -6.12
N LEU A 136 -27.51 7.36 -5.13
CA LEU A 136 -26.92 7.56 -3.80
C LEU A 136 -26.80 6.20 -3.07
N GLY A 137 -25.65 5.55 -3.24
CA GLY A 137 -25.17 4.40 -2.46
C GLY A 137 -23.65 4.21 -2.58
N SER A 138 -22.94 5.29 -2.96
CA SER A 138 -21.74 5.28 -3.79
C SER A 138 -20.42 4.90 -3.11
N GLY A 139 -20.36 4.77 -1.79
CA GLY A 139 -19.14 4.32 -1.10
C GLY A 139 -18.84 2.83 -1.32
N LEU A 140 -19.86 1.97 -1.21
CA LEU A 140 -19.69 0.52 -1.39
C LEU A 140 -19.59 0.09 -2.87
N LEU A 141 -20.16 0.87 -3.79
CA LEU A 141 -20.06 0.55 -5.22
C LEU A 141 -18.67 0.87 -5.79
N TRP A 142 -18.02 1.94 -5.29
CA TRP A 142 -16.61 2.24 -5.56
C TRP A 142 -15.73 1.08 -5.11
N LEU A 143 -15.84 0.65 -3.86
CA LEU A 143 -15.13 -0.52 -3.32
C LEU A 143 -15.42 -1.81 -4.10
N ARG A 144 -16.64 -2.00 -4.62
CA ARG A 144 -16.99 -3.17 -5.47
C ARG A 144 -16.39 -3.12 -6.88
N PHE A 145 -16.29 -1.95 -7.50
CA PHE A 145 -15.76 -1.81 -8.85
C PHE A 145 -14.23 -1.97 -8.85
N LEU A 146 -13.59 -1.26 -7.93
CA LEU A 146 -12.18 -1.38 -7.63
C LEU A 146 -11.87 -2.81 -7.13
N GLY A 147 -12.75 -3.42 -6.31
CA GLY A 147 -12.65 -4.80 -5.85
C GLY A 147 -12.76 -5.85 -6.96
N ARG A 148 -13.53 -5.60 -8.03
CA ARG A 148 -13.58 -6.48 -9.22
C ARG A 148 -12.31 -6.39 -10.08
N SER A 149 -11.69 -5.21 -10.16
CA SER A 149 -10.36 -5.06 -10.78
C SER A 149 -9.24 -5.61 -9.89
N CYS A 150 -9.35 -5.48 -8.56
CA CYS A 150 -8.39 -6.01 -7.59
C CYS A 150 -8.47 -7.51 -7.35
N ALA A 151 -9.62 -8.16 -7.59
CA ALA A 151 -9.71 -9.62 -7.59
C ALA A 151 -8.76 -10.29 -8.61
N ARG A 152 -8.20 -9.52 -9.55
CA ARG A 152 -7.16 -9.93 -10.51
C ARG A 152 -5.73 -9.57 -10.08
N ILE A 153 -5.58 -8.83 -8.97
CA ILE A 153 -4.33 -8.24 -8.46
C ILE A 153 -3.79 -9.05 -7.26
N SER A 154 -4.62 -9.87 -6.61
CA SER A 154 -4.15 -10.86 -5.63
C SER A 154 -3.11 -11.80 -6.27
N PRO A 155 -1.90 -11.94 -5.70
CA PRO A 155 -0.96 -12.95 -6.16
C PRO A 155 -1.53 -14.35 -5.86
N PRO A 156 -1.22 -15.37 -6.68
CA PRO A 156 -1.51 -16.76 -6.32
C PRO A 156 -0.79 -17.13 -5.02
N PRO A 157 -1.28 -18.15 -4.28
CA PRO A 157 -0.73 -18.58 -3.00
C PRO A 157 0.75 -18.97 -3.07
#